data_AF-A0A2X3BVL1-F1
#
_entry.id   AF-A0A2X3BVL1-F1
#
_cell.length_a   1.000
_cell.length_b   1.000
_cell.length_c   1.000
_cell.angle_alpha   90.00
_cell.angle_beta   90.00
_cell.angle_gamma   90.00
#
_symmetry.space_group_name_H-M   'P 1'
#
loop_
_entity.id
_entity.type
_entity.pdbx_description
1 polymer ?
#
loop_
_entity_poly.entity_id
_entity_poly.type
_entity_poly.pdbx_seq_one_letter_code
_entity_poly.pdbx_strand_id
1 'polypeptide(L)'
;MGLPDLISEVKKVDDNTVQFVLTRPEAPFLADLAMDFASILSKEYADNMLKAGTPEKVDSILSVPAHSSCCNTRKIPAFCIKPSRLLGTKPKIDRLVFSITPDASVRYAKLQKNECQVMPYPNPADIARMKEDKNITPAGTAGSERWLSLL
;
A
#
# COMPACT_ATOMS: atom_id res chain seq x y z
N MET A 1 -16.85 -10.92 5.18
CA MET A 1 -16.56 -11.53 3.87
C MET A 1 -16.75 -13.04 3.79
N GLY A 2 -16.86 -13.82 4.87
CA GLY A 2 -17.31 -15.23 4.77
C GLY A 2 -16.54 -16.13 3.78
N LEU A 3 -15.32 -15.73 3.40
CA LEU A 3 -14.50 -16.41 2.39
C LEU A 3 -14.17 -17.87 2.76
N PRO A 4 -13.92 -18.21 4.05
CA PRO A 4 -13.71 -19.60 4.44
C PRO A 4 -14.88 -20.52 4.09
N ASP A 5 -16.11 -20.03 4.18
CA ASP A 5 -17.32 -20.82 3.87
C ASP A 5 -17.69 -20.75 2.37
N LEU A 6 -17.13 -19.77 1.65
CA LEU A 6 -17.39 -19.56 0.23
C LEU A 6 -16.43 -20.35 -0.66
N ILE A 7 -15.12 -20.30 -0.39
CA ILE A 7 -14.12 -20.96 -1.22
C ILE A 7 -14.04 -22.42 -0.81
N SER A 8 -14.57 -23.30 -1.65
CA SER A 8 -14.49 -24.75 -1.44
C SER A 8 -13.09 -25.26 -1.75
N GLU A 9 -12.51 -24.87 -2.89
CA GLU A 9 -11.21 -25.36 -3.36
C GLU A 9 -10.46 -24.30 -4.17
N VAL A 10 -9.13 -24.31 -4.08
CA VAL A 10 -8.24 -23.57 -4.97
C VAL A 10 -7.34 -24.57 -5.68
N LYS A 11 -7.52 -24.72 -6.99
CA LYS A 11 -6.83 -25.71 -7.82
C LYS A 11 -5.74 -25.07 -8.66
N LYS A 12 -4.59 -25.73 -8.69
CA LYS A 12 -3.60 -25.55 -9.75
C LYS A 12 -4.05 -26.38 -10.96
N VAL A 13 -4.48 -25.73 -12.03
CA VAL A 13 -4.82 -26.40 -13.29
C VAL A 13 -3.54 -26.68 -14.07
N ASP A 14 -2.66 -25.69 -14.14
CA ASP A 14 -1.31 -25.77 -14.70
C ASP A 14 -0.40 -24.71 -14.05
N ASP A 15 0.81 -24.50 -14.57
CA ASP A 15 1.78 -23.55 -13.99
C ASP A 15 1.33 -22.08 -14.03
N ASN A 16 0.42 -21.72 -14.94
CA ASN A 16 -0.04 -20.35 -15.16
C ASN A 16 -1.56 -20.18 -14.98
N THR A 17 -2.29 -21.24 -14.64
CA THR A 17 -3.74 -21.25 -14.49
C THR A 17 -4.17 -21.74 -13.11
N VAL A 18 -4.94 -20.90 -12.41
CA VAL A 18 -5.53 -21.19 -11.10
C VAL A 18 -7.05 -21.16 -11.21
N GLN A 19 -7.73 -22.14 -10.60
CA GLN A 19 -9.19 -22.22 -10.56
C GLN A 19 -9.69 -22.13 -9.11
N PHE A 20 -10.61 -21.21 -8.86
CA PHE A 20 -11.37 -21.11 -7.60
C PHE A 20 -12.71 -21.82 -7.74
N VAL A 21 -13.01 -22.75 -6.84
CA VAL A 21 -14.31 -23.44 -6.75
C VAL A 21 -15.08 -22.85 -5.58
N LEU A 22 -16.24 -22.26 -5.85
CA LEU A 22 -17.08 -21.62 -4.83
C LEU A 22 -18.25 -22.54 -4.45
N THR A 23 -18.65 -22.51 -3.19
CA THR A 23 -19.81 -23.28 -2.67
C THR A 23 -21.15 -22.72 -3.15
N ARG A 24 -21.18 -21.44 -3.53
CA ARG A 24 -22.32 -20.73 -4.10
C ARG A 24 -21.85 -19.59 -5.01
N PRO A 25 -22.70 -19.07 -5.91
CA PRO A 25 -22.39 -17.87 -6.68
C PRO A 25 -22.18 -16.66 -5.75
N GLU A 26 -21.11 -15.91 -5.95
CA GLU A 26 -20.79 -14.69 -5.19
C GLU A 26 -20.42 -13.57 -6.17
N ALA A 27 -21.36 -12.65 -6.41
CA ALA A 27 -21.19 -11.56 -7.37
C ALA A 27 -19.96 -10.66 -7.11
N PRO A 28 -19.63 -10.25 -5.86
CA PRO A 28 -18.48 -9.41 -5.60
C PRO A 28 -17.14 -10.16 -5.56
N PHE A 29 -17.10 -11.48 -5.78
CA PHE A 29 -15.88 -12.28 -5.59
C PHE A 29 -14.65 -11.75 -6.34
N LEU A 30 -14.84 -11.27 -7.58
CA LEU A 30 -13.74 -10.69 -8.35
C LEU A 30 -13.21 -9.38 -7.74
N ALA A 31 -14.07 -8.58 -7.13
CA ALA A 31 -13.67 -7.37 -6.40
C ALA A 31 -12.96 -7.74 -5.10
N ASP A 32 -13.43 -8.78 -4.39
CA ASP A 32 -12.78 -9.28 -3.17
C ASP A 32 -11.35 -9.76 -3.46
N LEU A 33 -11.11 -10.40 -4.60
CA LEU A 33 -9.76 -10.80 -5.05
C LEU A 33 -8.83 -9.62 -5.37
N ALA A 34 -9.38 -8.41 -5.59
CA ALA A 34 -8.59 -7.21 -5.85
C ALA A 34 -8.23 -6.44 -4.56
N MET A 35 -8.67 -6.92 -3.40
CA MET A 35 -8.41 -6.28 -2.11
C MET A 35 -7.04 -6.68 -1.54
N ASP A 36 -6.51 -5.86 -0.63
CA ASP A 36 -5.15 -5.99 -0.10
C ASP A 36 -4.87 -7.36 0.56
N PHE A 37 -5.88 -7.95 1.21
CA PHE A 37 -5.73 -9.25 1.88
C PHE A 37 -5.48 -10.41 0.90
N ALA A 38 -5.90 -10.27 -0.36
CA ALA A 38 -5.73 -11.29 -1.40
C ALA A 38 -4.39 -11.14 -2.14
N SER A 39 -3.45 -10.35 -1.60
CA SER A 39 -2.10 -10.21 -2.15
C SER A 39 -1.39 -11.55 -2.29
N ILE A 40 -0.83 -11.79 -3.47
CA ILE A 40 -0.10 -13.03 -3.78
C ILE A 40 1.30 -12.99 -3.13
N LEU A 41 1.60 -13.99 -2.29
CA LEU A 41 2.91 -14.18 -1.66
C LEU A 41 3.76 -15.21 -2.42
N SER A 42 5.09 -15.13 -2.26
CA SER A 42 6.02 -16.07 -2.89
C SER A 42 6.10 -17.37 -2.09
N LYS A 43 5.69 -18.48 -2.72
CA LYS A 43 5.84 -19.83 -2.16
C LYS A 43 7.31 -20.18 -1.90
N GLU A 44 8.21 -19.83 -2.82
CA GLU A 44 9.65 -20.12 -2.68
C GLU A 44 10.22 -19.43 -1.44
N TYR A 45 9.86 -18.17 -1.23
CA TYR A 45 10.31 -17.42 -0.06
C TYR A 45 9.73 -17.99 1.23
N ALA A 46 8.45 -18.37 1.24
CA ALA A 46 7.81 -19.03 2.37
C ALA A 46 8.51 -20.34 2.76
N ASP A 47 8.82 -21.20 1.77
CA ASP A 47 9.53 -22.46 2.00
C ASP A 47 10.95 -22.21 2.58
N ASN A 48 11.63 -21.17 2.12
CA ASN A 48 12.96 -20.79 2.62
C ASN A 48 12.91 -20.27 4.06
N MET A 49 11.93 -19.42 4.41
CA MET A 49 11.75 -18.91 5.77
C MET A 49 11.35 -20.02 6.74
N LEU A 50 10.53 -20.98 6.29
CA LEU A 50 10.16 -22.15 7.08
C LEU A 50 11.38 -23.03 7.38
N LYS A 51 12.24 -23.29 6.39
CA LYS A 51 13.52 -24.01 6.58
C LYS A 51 14.49 -23.26 7.50
N ALA A 52 14.47 -21.93 7.45
CA ALA A 52 15.29 -21.08 8.31
C ALA A 52 14.73 -20.94 9.74
N GLY A 53 13.57 -21.53 10.05
CA GLY A 53 12.93 -21.43 11.37
C GLY A 53 12.38 -20.04 11.70
N THR A 54 12.14 -19.20 10.68
CA THR A 54 11.59 -17.83 10.83
C THR A 54 10.34 -17.61 9.95
N PRO A 55 9.31 -18.47 10.04
CA PRO A 55 8.11 -18.40 9.19
C PRO A 55 7.35 -17.08 9.32
N GLU A 56 7.49 -16.36 10.44
CA GLU A 56 6.89 -15.05 10.68
C GLU A 56 7.37 -13.96 9.73
N LYS A 57 8.45 -14.21 8.97
CA LYS A 57 9.00 -13.25 8.01
C LYS A 57 8.47 -13.44 6.58
N VAL A 58 7.51 -14.35 6.36
CA VAL A 58 6.99 -14.67 5.01
C VAL A 58 6.44 -13.45 4.25
N ASP A 59 5.97 -12.44 4.96
CA ASP A 59 5.43 -11.19 4.44
C ASP A 59 6.46 -10.04 4.39
N SER A 60 7.67 -10.25 4.91
CA SER A 60 8.70 -9.22 5.03
C SER A 60 9.28 -8.81 3.67
N ILE A 61 9.18 -9.69 2.68
CA ILE A 61 9.46 -9.38 1.28
C ILE A 61 8.13 -9.45 0.55
N LEU A 62 7.59 -8.29 0.18
CA LEU A 62 6.50 -8.21 -0.79
C LEU A 62 6.93 -9.01 -2.03
N SER A 63 6.11 -9.97 -2.45
CA SER A 63 6.36 -10.81 -3.64
C SER A 63 6.39 -9.99 -4.95
N VAL A 64 6.07 -8.70 -4.87
CA VAL A 64 6.27 -7.75 -5.96
C VAL A 64 7.76 -7.46 -6.04
N PRO A 65 8.38 -7.36 -7.24
CA PRO A 65 9.83 -7.17 -7.32
C PRO A 65 10.26 -5.71 -7.03
N ALA A 66 9.61 -5.07 -6.05
CA ALA A 66 9.98 -3.80 -5.44
C ALA A 66 10.83 -4.10 -4.20
N HIS A 67 12.15 -3.95 -4.35
CA HIS A 67 13.08 -4.06 -3.24
C HIS A 67 12.74 -3.06 -2.12
N SER A 68 12.53 -3.57 -0.90
CA SER A 68 12.58 -2.75 0.30
C SER A 68 14.02 -2.72 0.83
N SER A 69 14.63 -1.55 0.80
CA SER A 69 15.80 -1.27 1.62
C SER A 69 15.33 -0.38 2.75
N CYS A 70 15.08 -0.95 3.93
CA CYS A 70 14.87 -0.20 5.15
C CYS A 70 16.14 0.58 5.49
N CYS A 71 16.23 1.84 5.05
CA CYS A 71 17.16 2.80 5.65
C CYS A 71 16.54 3.30 6.95
N ASN A 72 16.66 2.52 8.02
CA ASN A 72 16.36 3.01 9.37
C ASN A 72 17.43 4.05 9.77
N THR A 73 17.27 5.26 9.26
CA THR A 73 18.12 6.38 9.64
C THR A 73 17.59 6.88 10.97
N ARG A 74 18.32 6.57 12.04
CA ARG A 74 18.06 6.70 13.49
C ARG A 74 17.46 8.03 14.02
N LYS A 75 17.09 8.98 13.17
CA LYS A 75 16.56 10.30 13.52
C LYS A 75 15.17 10.60 12.94
N ILE A 76 14.68 9.86 11.96
CA ILE A 76 13.33 10.01 11.41
C ILE A 76 12.81 8.61 11.07
N PRO A 77 11.64 8.17 11.58
CA PRO A 77 10.99 6.96 11.11
C PRO A 77 10.53 7.20 9.66
N ALA A 78 11.43 6.90 8.74
CA ALA A 78 11.28 7.14 7.31
C ALA A 78 11.36 5.81 6.59
N PHE A 79 10.23 5.35 6.03
CA PHE A 79 10.22 4.15 5.20
C PHE A 79 10.59 4.53 3.76
N CYS A 80 11.65 3.92 3.22
CA CYS A 80 12.13 4.17 1.88
C CYS A 80 11.82 2.98 0.96
N ILE A 81 11.15 3.24 -0.17
CA ILE A 81 10.90 2.22 -1.20
C ILE A 81 11.68 2.61 -2.46
N LYS A 82 12.42 1.63 -3.02
CA LYS A 82 13.07 1.75 -4.33
C LYS A 82 12.41 0.79 -5.33
N PRO A 83 11.75 1.29 -6.37
CA PRO A 83 11.13 0.44 -7.39
C PRO A 83 12.21 -0.10 -8.32
N SER A 84 12.60 -1.38 -8.18
CA SER A 84 13.64 -1.98 -9.03
C SER A 84 13.10 -2.83 -10.17
N ARG A 85 11.95 -3.49 -10.02
CA ARG A 85 11.34 -4.33 -11.06
C ARG A 85 9.80 -4.40 -10.88
N LEU A 86 9.05 -3.50 -11.52
CA LEU A 86 7.59 -3.61 -11.58
C LEU A 86 7.17 -4.32 -12.88
N LEU A 87 6.18 -5.23 -12.78
CA LEU A 87 5.37 -5.64 -13.93
C LEU A 87 4.43 -4.48 -14.27
N GLY A 88 4.94 -3.48 -15.00
CA GLY A 88 4.19 -2.27 -15.35
C GLY A 88 5.08 -1.06 -15.64
N THR A 89 4.48 0.11 -15.72
CA THR A 89 5.21 1.36 -15.97
C THR A 89 6.09 1.71 -14.76
N LYS A 90 7.38 1.95 -15.02
CA LYS A 90 8.30 2.45 -14.00
C LYS A 90 7.75 3.77 -13.44
N PRO A 91 7.65 3.94 -12.11
CA PRO A 91 7.22 5.21 -11.53
C PRO A 91 8.23 6.32 -11.86
N LYS A 92 7.74 7.55 -12.01
CA LYS A 92 8.57 8.75 -12.27
C LYS A 92 9.40 9.18 -11.06
N ILE A 93 9.11 8.64 -9.87
CA ILE A 93 9.82 8.91 -8.63
C ILE A 93 10.78 7.77 -8.30
N ASP A 94 12.05 8.11 -8.03
CA ASP A 94 13.08 7.12 -7.72
C ASP A 94 13.08 6.71 -6.23
N ARG A 95 12.54 7.55 -5.36
CA ARG A 95 12.49 7.31 -3.91
C ARG A 95 11.18 7.81 -3.33
N LEU A 96 10.44 6.91 -2.69
CA LEU A 96 9.28 7.26 -1.85
C LEU A 96 9.70 7.25 -0.38
N VAL A 97 9.36 8.31 0.36
CA VAL A 97 9.67 8.46 1.78
C VAL A 97 8.40 8.71 2.57
N PHE A 98 8.05 7.80 3.49
CA PHE A 98 6.97 8.02 4.45
C PHE A 98 7.52 8.64 5.74
N SER A 99 7.27 9.92 5.97
CA SER A 99 7.61 10.60 7.25
C SER A 99 6.45 10.47 8.24
N ILE A 100 6.59 9.61 9.24
CA ILE A 100 5.53 9.40 10.25
C ILE A 100 5.38 10.66 11.10
N THR A 101 4.28 11.39 10.88
CA THR A 101 3.95 12.65 11.57
C THR A 101 2.50 12.58 12.06
N PRO A 102 2.26 12.14 13.33
CA PRO A 102 0.91 11.90 13.83
C PRO A 102 0.05 13.16 13.97
N ASP A 103 0.66 14.30 14.32
CA ASP A 103 -0.05 15.56 14.48
C ASP A 103 -0.40 16.21 13.12
N ALA A 104 -1.68 16.54 12.93
CA ALA A 104 -2.19 17.09 11.67
C ALA A 104 -1.70 18.52 11.38
N SER A 105 -1.52 19.34 12.42
CA SER A 105 -1.02 20.71 12.30
C SER A 105 0.44 20.71 11.87
N VAL A 106 1.25 19.78 12.39
CA VAL A 106 2.64 19.57 11.97
C VAL A 106 2.70 19.02 10.54
N ARG A 107 1.80 18.10 10.15
CA ARG A 107 1.71 17.66 8.74
C ARG A 107 1.43 18.83 7.81
N TYR A 108 0.50 19.70 8.18
CA TYR A 108 0.16 20.87 7.37
C TYR A 108 1.32 21.86 7.28
N ALA A 109 1.99 22.17 8.39
CA ALA A 109 3.18 23.03 8.37
C ALA A 109 4.31 22.46 7.49
N LYS A 110 4.51 21.14 7.49
CA LYS A 110 5.47 20.47 6.59
C LYS A 110 5.07 20.57 5.12
N LEU A 111 3.78 20.46 4.82
CA LEU A 111 3.25 20.65 3.46
C LEU A 111 3.52 22.08 2.98
N GLN A 112 3.21 23.10 3.80
CA GLN A 112 3.46 24.50 3.45
C GLN A 112 4.94 24.82 3.22
N LYS A 113 5.84 24.14 3.94
CA LYS A 113 7.30 24.29 3.80
C LYS A 113 7.90 23.39 2.71
N ASN A 114 7.08 22.63 1.99
CA ASN A 114 7.51 21.64 1.00
C ASN A 114 8.45 20.55 1.58
N GLU A 115 8.36 20.29 2.89
CA GLU A 115 9.02 19.16 3.54
C GLU A 115 8.27 17.83 3.32
N CYS A 116 7.00 17.91 2.91
CA CYS A 116 6.17 16.78 2.49
C CYS A 116 5.38 17.19 1.24
N GLN A 117 5.25 16.30 0.25
CA GLN A 117 4.47 16.55 -0.96
C GLN A 117 3.02 16.08 -0.81
N VAL A 118 2.75 15.13 0.08
CA VAL A 118 1.40 14.59 0.32
C VAL A 118 1.13 14.48 1.82
N MET A 119 -0.08 14.85 2.25
CA MET A 119 -0.57 14.55 3.61
C MET A 119 -2.00 14.00 3.60
N PRO A 120 -2.29 12.98 4.44
CA PRO A 120 -3.65 12.55 4.70
C PRO A 120 -4.26 13.27 5.92
N TYR A 121 -5.58 13.23 6.01
CA TYR A 121 -6.36 13.63 7.19
C TYR A 121 -6.00 15.02 7.74
N PRO A 122 -6.23 16.10 6.95
CA PRO A 122 -6.10 17.48 7.46
C PRO A 122 -7.08 17.75 8.61
N ASN A 123 -6.75 18.71 9.48
CA ASN A 123 -7.73 19.21 10.44
C ASN A 123 -8.90 19.87 9.70
N PRO A 124 -10.16 19.63 10.12
CA PRO A 124 -11.32 20.26 9.51
C PRO A 124 -11.25 21.80 9.46
N ALA A 125 -10.66 22.42 10.49
CA ALA A 125 -10.49 23.88 10.58
C ALA A 125 -9.51 24.44 9.52
N ASP A 126 -8.52 23.65 9.11
CA ASP A 126 -7.50 24.09 8.16
C ASP A 126 -7.97 23.96 6.70
N ILE A 127 -9.03 23.19 6.44
CA ILE A 127 -9.56 22.93 5.08
C ILE A 127 -9.86 24.21 4.31
N ALA A 128 -10.44 25.22 4.95
CA ALA A 128 -10.78 26.49 4.28
C ALA A 128 -9.50 27.19 3.77
N ARG A 129 -8.50 27.32 4.65
CA ARG A 129 -7.20 27.91 4.31
C ARG A 129 -6.45 27.09 3.28
N MET A 130 -6.52 25.76 3.35
CA MET A 130 -5.89 24.86 2.37
C MET A 130 -6.49 24.97 0.97
N LYS A 131 -7.78 25.29 0.85
CA LYS A 131 -8.42 25.55 -0.45
C LYS A 131 -8.02 26.89 -1.06
N GLU A 132 -7.65 27.85 -0.22
CA GLU A 132 -7.20 29.18 -0.64
C GLU A 132 -5.71 29.19 -1.03
N ASP A 133 -4.93 28.24 -0.53
CA ASP A 133 -3.49 28.10 -0.84
C ASP A 133 -3.27 27.58 -2.26
N LYS A 134 -2.67 28.42 -3.12
CA LYS A 134 -2.39 28.11 -4.52
C LYS A 134 -1.34 27.01 -4.71
N ASN A 135 -0.55 26.72 -3.69
CA ASN A 135 0.47 25.68 -3.76
C ASN A 135 -0.08 24.29 -3.44
N ILE A 136 -1.29 24.20 -2.87
CA ILE A 136 -1.88 22.95 -2.42
C ILE A 136 -3.04 22.58 -3.33
N THR A 137 -2.99 21.37 -3.88
CA THR A 137 -4.10 20.83 -4.66
C THR A 137 -4.95 19.93 -3.76
N PRO A 138 -6.22 20.32 -3.49
CA PRO A 138 -7.11 19.45 -2.76
C PRO A 138 -7.58 18.29 -3.65
N ALA A 139 -7.13 17.06 -3.34
CA ALA A 139 -7.70 15.86 -3.93
C ALA A 139 -8.78 15.30 -2.97
N GLY A 140 -10.03 15.26 -3.43
CA GLY A 140 -11.11 14.69 -2.64
C GLY A 140 -12.41 14.57 -3.40
N THR A 141 -12.83 13.34 -3.65
CA THR A 141 -14.22 12.96 -3.94
C THR A 141 -14.89 12.47 -2.66
N ALA A 142 -16.21 12.61 -2.55
CA ALA A 142 -16.94 12.18 -1.36
C ALA A 142 -16.76 10.67 -1.13
N GLY A 143 -16.37 10.28 0.09
CA GLY A 143 -16.36 8.87 0.54
C GLY A 143 -15.00 8.16 0.56
N SER A 144 -13.92 8.75 0.04
CA SER A 144 -12.56 8.21 0.19
C SER A 144 -11.67 9.20 0.93
N GLU A 145 -10.80 8.66 1.78
CA GLU A 145 -9.88 9.38 2.66
C GLU A 145 -9.20 10.55 1.91
N ARG A 146 -9.30 11.77 2.46
CA ARG A 146 -8.79 12.98 1.81
C ARG A 146 -7.27 12.96 1.78
N TRP A 147 -6.70 12.87 0.58
CA TRP A 147 -5.29 13.07 0.30
C TRP A 147 -5.08 14.47 -0.25
N LEU A 148 -4.07 15.20 0.23
CA LEU A 148 -3.73 16.53 -0.30
C LEU A 148 -2.32 16.47 -0.86
N SER A 149 -2.11 16.97 -2.09
CA SER A 149 -0.82 16.95 -2.79
C SER A 149 -0.35 18.37 -3.14
N LEU A 150 0.95 18.61 -3.05
CA LEU A 150 1.63 19.69 -3.78
C LEU A 150 1.81 19.23 -5.23
N LEU A 151 1.60 20.12 -6.21
CA LEU A 151 1.90 19.90 -7.63
C LEU A 151 3.31 20.39 -7.95
#